data_AF-G7PTP4-F1
#
_entry.id   AF-G7PTP4-F1
#
_cell.length_a   1.000
_cell.length_b   1.000
_cell.length_c   1.000
_cell.angle_alpha   90.00
_cell.angle_beta   90.00
_cell.angle_gamma   90.00
#
_symmetry.space_group_name_H-M   'P 1'
#
loop_
_entity.id
_entity.type
_entity.pdbx_description
1 polymer ?
#
loop_
_entity_poly.entity_id
_entity_poly.type
_entity_poly.pdbx_seq_one_letter_code
_entity_poly.pdbx_strand_id
1 'polypeptide(L)'
;GKTETTKDLGRALGILVYVFNCSEQMDYKSCGNIYKGLAQTGAWGCFDEFNRISVEVLSVVAVQVKSIQDAIRDKKQWFNFLGEEISLNPSVGIFITMNPG
;
A
#
# COMPACT_ATOMS: atom_id res chain seq x y z
N GLY A 1 9.59 4.18 16.25
CA GLY A 1 10.31 3.47 15.18
C GLY A 1 9.70 3.86 13.84
N LYS A 2 10.14 3.23 12.74
CA LYS A 2 9.70 3.60 11.38
C LYS A 2 8.17 3.52 11.23
N THR A 3 7.57 2.44 11.74
CA THR A 3 6.12 2.20 11.72
C THR A 3 5.35 3.19 12.61
N GLU A 4 5.87 3.48 13.80
CA GLU A 4 5.25 4.45 14.71
C GLU A 4 5.24 5.87 14.12
N THR A 5 6.31 6.26 13.41
CA THR A 5 6.35 7.57 12.74
C THR A 5 5.20 7.74 11.74
N THR A 6 4.92 6.71 10.93
CA THR A 6 3.78 6.74 9.99
C THR A 6 2.44 6.85 10.71
N LYS A 7 2.27 6.10 11.81
CA LYS A 7 1.04 6.14 12.62
C LYS A 7 0.83 7.51 13.27
N ASP A 8 1.88 8.10 13.81
CA ASP A 8 1.82 9.39 14.48
C ASP A 8 1.53 10.51 13.48
N LEU A 9 2.12 10.46 12.28
CA LEU A 9 1.78 11.37 11.19
C LEU A 9 0.30 11.23 10.77
N GLY A 10 -0.18 10.00 10.56
CA GLY A 10 -1.58 9.77 10.22
C GLY A 10 -2.53 10.31 11.29
N ARG A 11 -2.22 10.07 12.58
CA ARG A 11 -2.99 10.64 13.71
C ARG A 11 -3.00 12.16 13.66
N ALA A 12 -1.86 12.80 13.41
CA ALA A 12 -1.76 14.26 13.35
C ALA A 12 -2.58 14.87 12.19
N LEU A 13 -2.76 14.12 11.11
CA LEU A 13 -3.53 14.54 9.93
C LEU A 13 -5.00 14.06 9.94
N GLY A 14 -5.43 13.32 10.96
CA GLY A 14 -6.77 12.74 11.01
C GLY A 14 -6.99 11.61 9.99
N ILE A 15 -5.92 10.96 9.55
CA ILE A 15 -5.96 9.87 8.56
C ILE A 15 -5.77 8.52 9.26
N LEU A 16 -6.63 7.57 8.95
CA LEU A 16 -6.53 6.21 9.47
C LEU A 16 -5.35 5.46 8.81
N VAL A 17 -4.44 4.95 9.64
CA VAL A 17 -3.29 4.14 9.20
C VAL A 17 -3.51 2.68 9.60
N TYR A 18 -3.65 1.81 8.60
CA TYR A 18 -3.63 0.36 8.76
C TYR A 18 -2.18 -0.14 8.74
N VAL A 19 -1.79 -0.93 9.73
CA VAL A 19 -0.46 -1.54 9.78
C VAL A 19 -0.59 -3.02 9.40
N PHE A 20 0.19 -3.44 8.42
CA PHE A 20 0.28 -4.83 7.95
C PHE A 20 1.67 -5.34 8.29
N ASN A 21 1.76 -6.36 9.14
CA ASN A 21 3.02 -7.02 9.40
C ASN A 21 3.30 -8.03 8.29
N CYS A 22 4.34 -7.79 7.50
CA CYS A 22 4.66 -8.62 6.35
C CYS A 22 5.36 -9.92 6.73
N SER A 23 5.08 -10.96 5.95
CA SER A 23 5.60 -12.31 6.17
C SER A 23 5.71 -13.06 4.85
N GLU A 24 6.42 -14.19 4.86
CA GLU A 24 6.63 -15.03 3.68
C GLU A 24 5.33 -15.64 3.14
N GLN A 25 4.28 -15.72 3.97
CA GLN A 25 2.98 -16.24 3.60
C GLN A 25 2.12 -15.23 2.82
N MET A 26 2.53 -13.96 2.73
CA MET A 26 1.81 -12.97 1.94
C MET A 26 1.99 -13.23 0.44
N ASP A 27 0.88 -13.42 -0.27
CA ASP A 27 0.87 -13.51 -1.73
C ASP A 27 0.48 -12.19 -2.40
N TYR A 28 0.79 -12.09 -3.70
CA TYR A 28 0.52 -10.88 -4.49
C TYR A 28 -0.98 -10.57 -4.63
N LYS A 29 -1.86 -11.58 -4.49
CA LYS A 29 -3.32 -11.39 -4.60
C LYS A 29 -3.86 -10.72 -3.34
N SER A 30 -3.40 -11.15 -2.18
CA SER A 30 -3.75 -10.62 -0.87
C SER A 30 -3.26 -9.18 -0.74
N CYS A 31 -2.00 -8.91 -1.13
CA CYS A 31 -1.48 -7.54 -1.22
C CYS A 31 -2.33 -6.68 -2.17
N GLY A 32 -2.65 -7.20 -3.35
CA GLY A 32 -3.52 -6.54 -4.33
C GLY A 32 -4.87 -6.15 -3.76
N ASN A 33 -5.55 -7.06 -3.06
CA ASN A 33 -6.84 -6.79 -2.42
C ASN A 33 -6.73 -5.72 -1.33
N ILE A 34 -5.66 -5.72 -0.54
CA ILE A 34 -5.39 -4.67 0.45
C ILE A 34 -5.22 -3.31 -0.26
N TYR A 35 -4.36 -3.24 -1.27
CA TYR A 35 -4.12 -2.00 -2.02
C TYR A 35 -5.38 -1.47 -2.71
N LYS A 36 -6.20 -2.36 -3.26
CA LYS A 36 -7.50 -2.02 -3.85
C LYS A 36 -8.45 -1.40 -2.82
N GLY A 37 -8.48 -1.92 -1.59
CA GLY A 37 -9.24 -1.34 -0.49
C GLY A 37 -8.70 0.03 -0.06
N LEU A 38 -7.38 0.15 0.09
CA LEU A 38 -6.72 1.41 0.46
C LEU A 38 -6.94 2.49 -0.62
N ALA A 39 -6.80 2.17 -1.90
CA ALA A 39 -6.99 3.09 -3.01
C ALA A 39 -8.40 3.66 -3.08
N GLN A 40 -9.43 2.84 -2.85
CA GLN A 40 -10.82 3.30 -2.88
C GLN A 40 -11.24 4.08 -1.63
N THR A 41 -10.69 3.71 -0.46
CA THR A 41 -11.03 4.36 0.81
C THR A 41 -10.24 5.65 1.03
N GLY A 42 -9.03 5.75 0.47
CA GLY A 42 -8.10 6.85 0.74
C GLY A 42 -7.38 6.72 2.08
N ALA A 43 -7.49 5.58 2.75
CA ALA A 43 -6.76 5.30 3.98
C ALA A 43 -5.27 5.08 3.70
N TRP A 44 -4.47 5.13 4.76
CA TRP A 44 -3.03 4.87 4.67
C TRP A 44 -2.73 3.42 5.08
N GLY A 45 -1.84 2.77 4.35
CA GLY A 45 -1.29 1.47 4.69
C GLY A 45 0.20 1.57 5.01
N CYS A 46 0.61 1.05 6.16
CA CYS A 46 2.00 0.88 6.55
C CYS A 46 2.34 -0.61 6.51
N PHE A 47 3.21 -1.01 5.59
CA PHE A 47 3.63 -2.39 5.38
C PHE A 47 4.98 -2.58 6.09
N ASP A 48 4.90 -3.23 7.24
CA ASP A 48 6.03 -3.41 8.14
C ASP A 48 6.83 -4.67 7.82
N GLU A 49 8.15 -4.58 7.99
CA GLU A 49 9.10 -5.65 7.67
C GLU A 49 8.91 -6.20 6.25
N PHE A 50 8.71 -5.29 5.29
CA PHE A 50 8.36 -5.63 3.91
C PHE A 50 9.37 -6.56 3.23
N ASN A 51 10.63 -6.53 3.68
CA ASN A 51 11.68 -7.46 3.24
C ASN A 51 11.48 -8.91 3.68
N ARG A 52 10.44 -9.24 4.47
CA ARG A 52 10.03 -10.62 4.79
C ARG A 52 9.09 -11.24 3.76
N ILE A 53 8.59 -10.45 2.80
CA ILE A 53 7.85 -11.00 1.67
C ILE A 53 8.83 -11.74 0.75
N SER A 54 8.42 -12.88 0.20
CA SER A 54 9.25 -13.63 -0.74
C SER A 54 9.65 -12.77 -1.94
N VAL A 55 10.89 -12.93 -2.40
CA VAL A 55 11.45 -12.11 -3.49
C VAL A 55 10.62 -12.21 -4.77
N GLU A 56 10.06 -13.39 -5.04
CA GLU A 56 9.18 -13.63 -6.18
C GLU A 56 7.92 -12.73 -6.15
N VAL A 57 7.33 -12.56 -4.96
CA VAL A 57 6.13 -11.74 -4.75
C VAL A 57 6.45 -10.24 -4.75
N LEU A 58 7.63 -9.84 -4.26
CA LEU A 58 8.05 -8.44 -4.19
C LEU A 58 7.97 -7.73 -5.55
N SER A 59 8.39 -8.41 -6.62
CA SER A 59 8.36 -7.86 -7.98
C SER A 59 6.95 -7.45 -8.42
N VAL A 60 5.96 -8.30 -8.16
CA VAL A 60 4.55 -8.08 -8.52
C VAL A 60 3.95 -6.97 -7.66
N VAL A 61 4.24 -6.99 -6.35
CA VAL A 61 3.76 -5.98 -5.40
C VAL A 61 4.30 -4.59 -5.74
N ALA A 62 5.56 -4.46 -6.15
CA ALA A 62 6.12 -3.18 -6.57
C ALA A 62 5.37 -2.57 -7.76
N VAL A 63 4.95 -3.40 -8.73
CA VAL A 63 4.14 -2.97 -9.88
C VAL A 63 2.74 -2.53 -9.42
N GLN A 64 2.14 -3.22 -8.44
CA GLN A 64 0.86 -2.83 -7.85
C GLN A 64 0.94 -1.44 -7.20
N VAL A 65 1.96 -1.20 -6.35
CA VAL A 65 2.16 0.11 -5.72
C VAL A 65 2.39 1.20 -6.77
N LYS A 66 3.22 0.93 -7.79
CA LYS A 66 3.48 1.86 -8.89
C LYS A 66 2.21 2.20 -9.65
N SER A 67 1.33 1.24 -9.93
CA SER A 67 0.06 1.47 -10.63
C SER A 67 -0.82 2.50 -9.90
N ILE A 68 -0.89 2.42 -8.57
CA ILE A 68 -1.61 3.40 -7.75
C ILE A 68 -0.92 4.77 -7.81
N GLN A 69 0.40 4.82 -7.64
CA GLN A 69 1.16 6.07 -7.70
C GLN A 69 1.04 6.77 -9.06
N ASP A 70 1.08 6.02 -10.16
CA ASP A 70 0.87 6.53 -11.50
C ASP A 70 -0.54 7.10 -11.66
N ALA A 71 -1.58 6.41 -11.17
CA ALA A 71 -2.95 6.89 -11.23
C ALA A 71 -3.16 8.19 -10.42
N ILE A 72 -2.52 8.32 -9.26
CA ILE A 72 -2.51 9.55 -8.45
C ILE A 72 -1.80 10.68 -9.21
N ARG A 73 -0.60 10.42 -9.75
CA ARG A 73 0.18 11.41 -10.51
C ARG A 73 -0.60 11.94 -11.72
N ASP A 74 -1.28 11.04 -12.41
CA ASP A 74 -2.08 11.35 -13.59
C ASP A 74 -3.47 11.91 -13.23
N LYS A 75 -3.74 12.14 -11.94
CA LYS A 75 -4.99 12.72 -11.38
C LYS A 75 -6.26 11.97 -11.80
N LYS A 76 -6.16 10.65 -11.93
CA LYS A 76 -7.29 9.80 -12.32
C LYS A 76 -8.32 9.75 -11.18
N GLN A 77 -9.60 9.68 -11.56
CA GLN A 77 -10.70 9.38 -10.64
C GLN A 77 -11.01 7.88 -10.57
N TRP A 78 -10.72 7.18 -11.67
CA TRP A 78 -10.88 5.74 -11.85
C TRP A 78 -9.67 5.20 -12.61
N PHE A 79 -9.24 3.99 -12.30
CA PHE A 79 -8.16 3.34 -13.01
C PHE A 79 -8.32 1.82 -12.98
N ASN A 80 -7.77 1.16 -14.00
CA ASN A 80 -7.66 -0.29 -14.02
C ASN A 80 -6.57 -0.75 -13.05
N PHE A 81 -6.95 -1.52 -12.05
CA PHE A 81 -6.06 -2.15 -11.09
C PHE A 81 -6.35 -3.65 -11.04
N LEU A 82 -5.36 -4.46 -11.40
CA LEU A 82 -5.45 -5.93 -11.45
C LEU A 82 -6.61 -6.45 -12.33
N GLY A 83 -6.89 -5.76 -13.44
CA GLY A 83 -7.94 -6.14 -14.39
C GLY A 83 -9.32 -5.59 -14.04
N GLU A 84 -9.47 -4.87 -12.94
CA GLU A 84 -10.73 -4.28 -12.51
C GLU A 84 -10.66 -2.74 -12.52
N GLU A 85 -11.70 -2.09 -13.03
CA GLU A 85 -11.84 -0.64 -12.92
C GLU A 85 -12.29 -0.28 -11.50
N ILE A 86 -11.47 0.48 -10.77
CA ILE A 86 -11.76 0.91 -9.40
C ILE A 86 -11.69 2.42 -9.26
N SER A 87 -12.46 2.95 -8.31
CA SER A 87 -12.34 4.36 -7.93
C SER A 87 -11.02 4.62 -7.20
N LEU A 88 -10.50 5.84 -7.34
CA LEU A 88 -9.28 6.28 -6.66
C LEU A 88 -9.59 7.48 -5.77
N ASN A 89 -9.33 7.32 -4.48
CA ASN A 89 -9.23 8.43 -3.55
C ASN A 89 -7.76 8.87 -3.46
N PRO A 90 -7.41 10.10 -3.90
CA PRO A 90 -6.03 10.57 -3.93
C PRO A 90 -5.40 10.77 -2.55
N SER A 91 -6.16 10.65 -1.45
CA SER A 91 -5.60 10.68 -0.10
C SER A 91 -4.88 9.38 0.28
N VAL A 92 -4.99 8.31 -0.52
CA VAL A 92 -4.34 7.02 -0.25
C VAL A 92 -2.82 7.19 -0.08
N GLY A 93 -2.28 6.52 0.92
CA GLY A 93 -0.85 6.50 1.22
C GLY A 93 -0.35 5.09 1.42
N ILE A 94 0.76 4.72 0.77
CA ILE A 94 1.41 3.42 0.93
C ILE A 94 2.82 3.67 1.46
N PHE A 95 3.07 3.19 2.67
CA PHE A 95 4.33 3.34 3.39
C PHE A 95 4.96 1.97 3.59
N ILE A 96 6.25 1.86 3.31
CA ILE A 96 7.00 0.60 3.39
C ILE A 96 8.15 0.80 4.37
N THR A 97 8.25 -0.09 5.34
CA THR A 97 9.39 -0.13 6.27
C THR A 97 10.16 -1.43 6.08
N MET A 98 11.48 -1.32 6.06
CA MET A 98 12.39 -2.46 5.98
C MET A 98 13.30 -2.44 7.20
N ASN A 99 13.43 -3.58 7.87
CA ASN A 99 14.43 -3.75 8.91
C ASN A 99 15.71 -4.29 8.22
N PRO A 100 16.89 -3.71 8.52
CA PRO A 100 18.14 -4.36 8.15
C PRO A 100 18.12 -5.77 8.75
N GLY A 101 18.43 -6.77 7.92
CA GLY A 101 18.63 -8.15 8.37
C GLY A 101 19.88 -8.28 9.22
#